data_AF-A0A3N2D8Z0-F1
#
_entry.id   AF-A0A3N2D8Z0-F1
#
_cell.length_a   1.000
_cell.length_b   1.000
_cell.length_c   1.000
_cell.angle_alpha   90.00
_cell.angle_beta   90.00
_cell.angle_gamma   90.00
#
_symmetry.space_group_name_H-M   'P 1'
#
loop_
_entity.id
_entity.type
_entity.pdbx_description
1 polymer ?
#
loop_
_entity_poly.entity_id
_entity_poly.type
_entity_poly.pdbx_seq_one_letter_code
_entity_poly.pdbx_strand_id
1 'polypeptide(L)'
;MTTTKALARVLATAGLSGAAALHAAWAAGSSWPAADDRELAELVTGSGDIGMPPRTASLAVAVLLGGAALASSGPFDGGRAGRAIRVVRVAAAAGLLGRAAAGGVVACRLLRLPEPAERFRELDRRWYRPVCAVLGLSLLLGG
;
A
#
# COMPACT_ATOMS: atom_id res chain seq x y z
N MET A 1 -20.31 -16.42 8.42
CA MET A 1 -19.61 -15.27 7.79
C MET A 1 -20.25 -15.07 6.42
N THR A 2 -20.69 -13.86 6.06
CA THR A 2 -21.32 -13.63 4.74
C THR A 2 -20.27 -13.75 3.62
N THR A 3 -20.67 -14.19 2.43
CA THR A 3 -19.78 -14.33 1.27
C THR A 3 -19.05 -13.03 0.96
N THR A 4 -19.72 -11.88 1.08
CA THR A 4 -19.13 -10.54 0.89
C THR A 4 -18.01 -10.24 1.89
N LYS A 5 -18.19 -10.59 3.17
CA LYS A 5 -17.17 -10.39 4.21
C LYS A 5 -15.97 -11.30 3.99
N ALA A 6 -16.20 -12.54 3.57
CA ALA A 6 -15.13 -13.47 3.21
C ALA A 6 -14.33 -12.96 2.00
N LEU A 7 -15.01 -12.49 0.95
CA LEU A 7 -14.36 -11.92 -0.22
C LEU A 7 -13.53 -10.68 0.12
N ALA A 8 -14.09 -9.74 0.88
CA ALA A 8 -13.36 -8.54 1.32
C ALA A 8 -12.12 -8.91 2.14
N ARG A 9 -12.22 -9.92 3.01
CA ARG A 9 -11.09 -10.44 3.78
C ARG A 9 -9.99 -10.99 2.88
N VAL A 10 -10.35 -11.78 1.87
CA VAL A 10 -9.40 -12.35 0.91
C VAL A 10 -8.73 -11.25 0.10
N LEU A 11 -9.50 -10.29 -0.43
CA LEU A 11 -8.98 -9.16 -1.20
C LEU A 11 -7.99 -8.31 -0.39
N ALA A 12 -8.36 -7.95 0.84
CA ALA A 12 -7.47 -7.20 1.73
C ALA A 12 -6.19 -7.98 2.02
N THR A 13 -6.32 -9.23 2.47
CA THR A 13 -5.16 -10.05 2.88
C THR A 13 -4.22 -10.32 1.71
N ALA A 14 -4.74 -10.75 0.56
CA ALA A 14 -3.93 -11.05 -0.62
C ALA A 14 -3.28 -9.79 -1.19
N GLY A 15 -4.04 -8.70 -1.35
CA GLY A 15 -3.52 -7.46 -1.93
C GLY A 15 -2.47 -6.79 -1.07
N LEU A 16 -2.69 -6.72 0.25
CA LEU A 16 -1.72 -6.18 1.20
C LEU A 16 -0.47 -7.06 1.29
N SER A 17 -0.62 -8.39 1.24
CA SER A 17 0.53 -9.30 1.23
C SER A 17 1.36 -9.15 -0.06
N GLY A 18 0.71 -9.02 -1.21
CA GLY A 18 1.40 -8.78 -2.49
C GLY A 18 2.16 -7.46 -2.50
N ALA A 19 1.53 -6.38 -2.02
CA ALA A 19 2.20 -5.09 -1.89
C ALA A 19 3.35 -5.13 -0.87
N ALA A 20 3.17 -5.82 0.27
CA ALA A 20 4.24 -6.01 1.26
C ALA A 20 5.44 -6.75 0.67
N ALA A 21 5.20 -7.83 -0.10
CA ALA A 21 6.25 -8.59 -0.76
C ALA A 21 7.01 -7.75 -1.79
N LEU A 22 6.29 -6.93 -2.57
CA LEU A 22 6.90 -6.02 -3.53
C LEU A 22 7.81 -4.99 -2.84
N HIS A 23 7.33 -4.37 -1.76
CA HIS A 23 8.15 -3.44 -0.96
C HIS A 23 9.34 -4.13 -0.28
N ALA A 24 9.20 -5.38 0.17
CA ALA A 24 10.32 -6.16 0.70
C ALA A 24 11.37 -6.45 -0.39
N ALA A 25 10.95 -6.76 -1.61
CA ALA A 25 11.85 -6.93 -2.75
C ALA A 25 12.62 -5.63 -3.07
N TRP A 26 11.93 -4.47 -3.06
CA TRP A 26 12.58 -3.17 -3.24
C TRP A 26 13.55 -2.83 -2.09
N ALA A 27 13.20 -3.19 -0.85
CA ALA A 27 14.12 -3.06 0.29
C ALA A 27 15.37 -3.94 0.14
N ALA A 28 15.25 -5.09 -0.53
CA ALA A 28 16.37 -5.97 -0.88
C ALA A 28 17.17 -5.47 -2.09
N GLY A 29 16.72 -4.40 -2.77
CA GLY A 29 17.40 -3.80 -3.93
C GLY A 29 16.94 -4.33 -5.29
N SER A 30 15.77 -4.99 -5.37
CA SER A 30 15.17 -5.34 -6.66
C SER A 30 14.56 -4.11 -7.34
N SER A 31 14.78 -3.97 -8.65
CA SER A 31 14.11 -2.97 -9.49
C SER A 31 12.77 -3.46 -10.06
N TRP A 32 12.42 -4.74 -9.87
CA TRP A 32 11.22 -5.34 -10.48
C TRP A 32 9.94 -4.58 -10.06
N PRO A 33 9.00 -4.33 -10.97
CA PRO A 33 8.94 -4.80 -12.37
C PRO A 33 9.62 -3.90 -13.41
N ALA A 34 10.34 -2.87 -12.99
CA ALA A 34 11.06 -1.98 -13.90
C ALA A 34 12.38 -2.59 -14.38
N ALA A 35 12.95 -2.03 -15.45
CA ALA A 35 14.25 -2.46 -15.97
C ALA A 35 15.40 -2.10 -15.01
N ASP A 36 15.32 -0.94 -14.37
CA ASP A 36 16.35 -0.42 -13.48
C ASP A 36 15.77 0.48 -12.37
N ASP A 37 16.63 0.89 -11.43
CA ASP A 37 16.24 1.70 -10.26
C ASP A 37 15.74 3.10 -10.65
N ARG A 38 16.23 3.67 -11.76
CA ARG A 38 15.82 4.99 -12.25
C ARG A 38 14.39 4.92 -12.78
N GLU A 39 14.09 3.93 -13.60
CA GLU A 39 12.73 3.67 -14.07
C GLU A 39 11.82 3.34 -12.88
N LEU A 40 12.24 2.49 -11.95
CA LEU A 40 11.43 2.18 -10.77
C LEU A 40 11.10 3.45 -9.97
N ALA A 41 12.08 4.31 -9.71
CA ALA A 41 11.88 5.58 -9.00
C ALA A 41 10.90 6.50 -9.72
N GLU A 42 10.96 6.60 -11.05
CA GLU A 42 9.96 7.32 -11.84
C GLU A 42 8.56 6.75 -11.62
N LEU A 43 8.41 5.42 -11.69
CA LEU A 43 7.11 4.75 -11.58
C LEU A 43 6.49 4.84 -10.19
N VAL A 44 7.30 4.82 -9.12
CA VAL A 44 6.78 4.70 -7.73
C VAL A 44 6.90 5.98 -6.91
N THR A 45 7.82 6.88 -7.26
CA THR A 45 8.02 8.17 -6.55
C THR A 45 7.81 9.39 -7.44
N GLY A 46 7.65 9.20 -8.74
CA GLY A 46 7.38 10.25 -9.70
C GLY A 46 8.62 10.92 -10.28
N SER A 47 9.84 10.55 -9.88
CA SER A 47 11.05 11.12 -10.48
C SER A 47 12.21 10.12 -10.44
N GLY A 48 12.73 9.78 -11.62
CA GLY A 48 13.95 8.97 -11.73
C GLY A 48 15.23 9.73 -11.37
N ASP A 49 15.21 11.06 -11.39
CA ASP A 49 16.40 11.90 -11.19
C ASP A 49 16.87 11.95 -9.74
N ILE A 50 15.95 11.78 -8.79
CA ILE A 50 16.26 11.71 -7.36
C ILE A 50 16.56 10.28 -6.88
N GLY A 51 16.43 9.30 -7.77
CA GLY A 51 16.64 7.88 -7.48
C GLY A 51 15.59 7.28 -6.52
N MET A 52 15.79 6.00 -6.18
CA MET A 52 14.93 5.29 -5.24
C MET A 52 15.09 5.83 -3.81
N PRO A 53 14.00 5.86 -3.02
CA PRO A 53 14.08 6.15 -1.59
C PRO A 53 15.02 5.18 -0.85
N PRO A 54 15.48 5.55 0.37
CA PRO A 54 16.25 4.65 1.21
C PRO A 54 15.55 3.29 1.39
N ARG A 55 16.31 2.19 1.32
CA ARG A 55 15.79 0.81 1.49
C ARG A 55 14.99 0.61 2.77
N THR A 56 15.34 1.34 3.83
CA THR A 56 14.62 1.33 5.11
C THR A 56 13.19 1.86 5.00
N ALA A 57 12.92 2.81 4.09
CA ALA A 57 11.57 3.30 3.84
C ALA A 57 10.70 2.20 3.20
N SER A 58 11.23 1.50 2.18
CA SER A 58 10.54 0.35 1.58
C SER A 58 10.32 -0.78 2.59
N LEU A 59 11.30 -1.06 3.46
CA LEU A 59 11.14 -2.06 4.52
C LEU A 59 10.05 -1.66 5.53
N ALA A 60 10.01 -0.39 5.94
CA ALA A 60 8.97 0.10 6.84
C ALA A 60 7.57 -0.07 6.24
N VAL A 61 7.40 0.26 4.95
CA VAL A 61 6.14 0.04 4.24
C VAL A 61 5.80 -1.45 4.16
N ALA A 62 6.78 -2.31 3.85
CA ALA A 62 6.57 -3.76 3.83
C ALA A 62 6.06 -4.30 5.16
N VAL A 63 6.66 -3.87 6.28
CA VAL A 63 6.23 -4.26 7.64
C VAL A 63 4.83 -3.76 7.95
N LEU A 64 4.51 -2.51 7.63
CA LEU A 64 3.19 -1.93 7.86
C LEU A 64 2.10 -2.66 7.06
N LEU A 65 2.35 -2.93 5.79
CA LEU A 65 1.42 -3.66 4.91
C LEU A 65 1.27 -5.13 5.34
N GLY A 66 2.38 -5.79 5.70
CA GLY A 66 2.35 -7.16 6.23
C GLY A 66 1.59 -7.26 7.55
N GLY A 67 1.79 -6.30 8.46
CA GLY A 67 1.01 -6.20 9.70
C GLY A 67 -0.48 -5.99 9.45
N ALA A 68 -0.84 -5.13 8.49
CA ALA A 68 -2.24 -4.94 8.09
C ALA A 68 -2.85 -6.19 7.44
N ALA A 69 -2.08 -6.94 6.64
CA ALA A 69 -2.51 -8.21 6.06
C ALA A 69 -2.75 -9.29 7.12
N LEU A 70 -1.86 -9.39 8.11
CA LEU A 70 -2.05 -10.28 9.27
C LEU A 70 -3.29 -9.88 10.07
N ALA A 71 -3.47 -8.58 10.32
CA ALA A 71 -4.65 -8.06 10.99
C ALA A 71 -5.94 -8.36 10.22
N SER A 72 -5.92 -8.39 8.88
CA SER A 72 -7.10 -8.74 8.08
C SER A 72 -7.40 -10.23 8.03
N SER A 73 -6.43 -11.12 8.30
CA SER A 73 -6.57 -12.57 8.11
C SER A 73 -7.64 -13.24 8.99
N GLY A 74 -7.94 -12.68 10.18
CA GLY A 74 -9.06 -13.09 11.04
C GLY A 74 -8.81 -14.00 12.26
N PRO A 75 -7.70 -14.77 12.41
CA PRO A 75 -7.50 -15.64 13.57
C PRO A 75 -7.49 -14.94 14.94
N PHE A 76 -7.26 -13.62 14.96
CA PHE A 76 -7.02 -12.85 16.17
C PHE A 76 -8.18 -11.88 16.52
N ASP A 77 -9.34 -12.02 15.87
CA ASP A 77 -10.48 -11.10 16.02
C ASP A 77 -11.14 -11.13 17.44
N GLY A 78 -10.74 -12.05 18.32
CA GLY A 78 -11.29 -12.21 19.67
C GLY A 78 -10.49 -11.54 20.81
N GLY A 79 -11.16 -11.30 21.95
CA GLY A 79 -10.51 -10.87 23.20
C GLY A 79 -9.87 -9.48 23.16
N ARG A 80 -8.86 -9.24 24.02
CA ARG A 80 -8.12 -7.96 24.07
C ARG A 80 -7.36 -7.67 22.77
N ALA A 81 -6.88 -8.71 22.09
CA ALA A 81 -6.20 -8.59 20.80
C ALA A 81 -7.12 -8.04 19.70
N GLY A 82 -8.39 -8.45 19.67
CA GLY A 82 -9.37 -7.99 18.68
C GLY A 82 -9.57 -6.47 18.64
N ARG A 83 -9.46 -5.77 19.78
CA ARG A 83 -9.54 -4.30 19.80
C ARG A 83 -8.33 -3.67 19.11
N ALA A 84 -7.12 -4.12 19.42
CA ALA A 84 -5.91 -3.62 18.79
C ALA A 84 -5.91 -3.88 17.27
N ILE A 85 -6.34 -5.06 16.85
CA ILE A 85 -6.47 -5.43 15.43
C ILE A 85 -7.48 -4.55 14.70
N ARG A 86 -8.62 -4.25 15.33
CA ARG A 86 -9.60 -3.32 14.75
C ARG A 86 -8.98 -1.94 14.55
N VAL A 87 -8.21 -1.43 15.52
CA VAL A 87 -7.51 -0.13 15.38
C VAL A 87 -6.52 -0.16 14.22
N VAL A 88 -5.69 -1.21 14.12
CA VAL A 88 -4.74 -1.38 13.01
C VAL A 88 -5.46 -1.38 11.67
N ARG A 89 -6.55 -2.13 11.53
CA ARG A 89 -7.32 -2.21 10.29
C ARG A 89 -7.96 -0.88 9.91
N VAL A 90 -8.55 -0.16 10.87
CA VAL A 90 -9.13 1.16 10.63
C VAL A 90 -8.06 2.17 10.24
N ALA A 91 -6.91 2.19 10.92
CA ALA A 91 -5.80 3.07 10.60
C ALA A 91 -5.23 2.80 9.20
N ALA A 92 -5.02 1.52 8.85
CA ALA A 92 -4.57 1.12 7.52
C ALA A 92 -5.60 1.49 6.44
N ALA A 93 -6.88 1.25 6.69
CA ALA A 93 -7.96 1.64 5.78
C ALA A 93 -8.00 3.16 5.57
N ALA A 94 -7.90 3.94 6.65
CA ALA A 94 -7.87 5.40 6.58
C ALA A 94 -6.68 5.90 5.75
N GLY A 95 -5.48 5.33 5.94
CA GLY A 95 -4.30 5.67 5.15
C GLY A 95 -4.47 5.38 3.67
N LEU A 96 -4.98 4.20 3.31
CA LEU A 96 -5.21 3.80 1.92
C LEU A 96 -6.32 4.62 1.24
N LEU A 97 -7.43 4.85 1.93
CA LEU A 97 -8.53 5.68 1.42
C LEU A 97 -8.10 7.14 1.27
N GLY A 98 -7.34 7.67 2.25
CA GLY A 98 -6.73 8.99 2.16
C GLY A 98 -5.81 9.10 0.94
N ARG A 99 -4.96 8.09 0.71
CA ARG A 99 -4.06 8.03 -0.46
C ARG A 99 -4.84 7.96 -1.78
N ALA A 100 -5.94 7.21 -1.82
CA ALA A 100 -6.81 7.11 -2.99
C ALA A 100 -7.54 8.43 -3.30
N ALA A 101 -7.99 9.14 -2.26
CA ALA A 101 -8.68 10.42 -2.38
C ALA A 101 -7.73 11.54 -2.81
N ALA A 102 -6.60 11.70 -2.10
CA ALA A 102 -5.64 12.78 -2.35
C ALA A 102 -4.87 12.61 -3.66
N GLY A 103 -4.58 11.37 -4.07
CA GLY A 103 -3.76 11.09 -5.25
C GLY A 103 -2.26 11.28 -5.03
N GLY A 104 -1.47 10.83 -5.99
CA GLY A 104 -0.02 10.72 -5.87
C GLY A 104 0.70 12.06 -5.92
N VAL A 105 0.19 13.02 -6.69
CA VAL A 105 0.76 14.36 -6.79
C VAL A 105 0.74 15.08 -5.43
N VAL A 106 -0.37 14.98 -4.69
CA VAL A 106 -0.47 15.56 -3.34
C VAL A 106 0.52 14.89 -2.39
N ALA A 107 0.64 13.56 -2.45
CA ALA A 107 1.60 12.82 -1.63
C ALA A 107 3.05 13.25 -1.93
N CYS A 108 3.44 13.38 -3.20
CA CYS A 108 4.77 13.86 -3.60
C CYS A 108 5.03 15.28 -3.08
N ARG A 109 4.06 16.20 -3.18
CA ARG A 109 4.17 17.56 -2.64
C ARG A 109 4.34 17.60 -1.13
N LEU A 110 3.59 16.77 -0.39
CA LEU A 110 3.74 16.65 1.06
C LEU A 110 5.13 16.16 1.47
N LEU A 111 5.73 15.29 0.66
CA LEU A 111 7.08 14.78 0.84
C LEU A 111 8.17 15.71 0.24
N ARG A 112 7.78 16.88 -0.31
CA ARG A 112 8.67 17.84 -0.98
C ARG A 112 9.49 17.21 -2.12
N LEU A 113 8.90 16.26 -2.83
CA LEU A 113 9.48 15.66 -4.03
C LEU A 113 9.28 16.58 -5.25
N PRO A 114 10.08 16.41 -6.32
CA PRO A 114 9.86 17.08 -7.59
C PRO A 114 8.46 16.82 -8.14
N GLU A 115 8.02 17.67 -9.08
CA GLU A 115 6.76 17.43 -9.78
C GLU A 115 6.80 16.06 -10.48
N PRO A 116 5.82 15.17 -10.23
CA PRO A 116 5.87 13.82 -10.76
C PRO A 116 5.85 13.77 -12.29
N ALA A 117 6.55 12.81 -12.87
CA ALA A 117 6.48 12.48 -14.30
C ALA A 117 5.06 12.09 -14.71
N GLU A 118 4.72 12.29 -15.99
CA GLU A 118 3.38 11.97 -16.50
C GLU A 118 3.06 10.47 -16.37
N ARG A 119 4.05 9.61 -16.59
CA ARG A 119 3.91 8.15 -16.43
C ARG A 119 3.45 7.77 -15.02
N PHE A 120 3.97 8.42 -13.98
CA PHE A 120 3.51 8.24 -12.60
C PHE A 120 2.06 8.69 -12.41
N ARG A 121 1.66 9.84 -12.99
CA ARG A 121 0.28 10.34 -12.90
C ARG A 121 -0.72 9.40 -13.56
N GLU A 122 -0.36 8.81 -14.69
CA GLU A 122 -1.17 7.81 -15.38
C GLU A 122 -1.35 6.54 -14.53
N LEU A 123 -0.26 6.02 -13.98
CA LEU A 123 -0.30 4.87 -13.07
C LEU A 123 -1.09 5.16 -11.80
N ASP A 124 -0.94 6.35 -11.24
CA ASP A 124 -1.68 6.77 -10.05
C ASP A 124 -3.18 6.81 -10.30
N ARG A 125 -3.60 7.40 -11.42
CA ARG A 125 -5.01 7.46 -11.82
C ARG A 125 -5.58 6.09 -12.17
N ARG A 126 -4.84 5.27 -12.91
CA ARG A 126 -5.33 4.00 -13.47
C ARG A 126 -5.25 2.83 -12.49
N TRP A 127 -4.23 2.80 -11.64
CA TRP A 127 -3.92 1.64 -10.80
C TRP A 127 -3.77 1.99 -9.32
N TYR A 128 -2.90 2.94 -8.94
CA TYR A 128 -2.59 3.13 -7.51
C TYR A 128 -3.80 3.62 -6.71
N ARG A 129 -4.54 4.62 -7.19
CA ARG A 129 -5.73 5.12 -6.49
C ARG A 129 -6.84 4.07 -6.43
N PRO A 130 -7.21 3.38 -7.54
CA PRO A 130 -8.19 2.29 -7.49
C PRO A 130 -7.79 1.15 -6.54
N VAL A 131 -6.53 0.69 -6.60
CA VAL A 131 -6.04 -0.38 -5.71
C VAL A 131 -6.10 0.06 -4.25
N CYS A 132 -5.63 1.27 -3.93
CA CYS A 132 -5.72 1.80 -2.56
C CYS A 132 -7.18 1.90 -2.09
N ALA A 133 -8.10 2.34 -2.95
CA ALA A 133 -9.52 2.41 -2.61
C ALA A 133 -10.11 1.02 -2.32
N VAL A 134 -9.87 0.05 -3.21
CA VAL A 134 -10.37 -1.33 -3.07
C VAL A 134 -9.82 -1.98 -1.80
N LEU A 135 -8.52 -1.87 -1.53
CA LEU A 135 -7.90 -2.46 -0.34
C LEU A 135 -8.38 -1.77 0.95
N GLY A 136 -8.51 -0.44 0.93
CA GLY A 136 -9.04 0.34 2.06
C GLY A 136 -10.49 -0.05 2.40
N LEU A 137 -11.37 -0.16 1.40
CA LEU A 137 -12.74 -0.62 1.60
C LEU A 137 -12.79 -2.09 2.05
N SER A 138 -11.95 -2.94 1.47
CA SER A 138 -11.88 -4.37 1.83
C SER A 138 -11.45 -4.57 3.29
N LEU A 139 -10.54 -3.74 3.81
CA LEU A 139 -10.15 -3.75 5.22
C LEU A 139 -11.32 -3.43 6.16
N LEU A 140 -12.20 -2.49 5.78
CA LEU A 140 -13.37 -2.13 6.59
C LEU A 140 -14.46 -3.21 6.53
N LEU A 141 -14.71 -3.75 5.34
CA LEU A 141 -15.76 -4.76 5.11
C LEU A 141 -15.37 -6.18 5.56
N GLY A 142 -14.07 -6.48 5.61
CA GLY A 142 -13.52 -7.82 5.79
C GLY A 142 -13.42 -8.32 7.23
N GLY A 143 -13.91 -7.59 8.23
CA GLY A 143 -13.85 -8.10 9.61
C GLY A 143 -14.72 -7.37 10.59
#